data_AF-A0A255DU42-F1
#
_entry.id   AF-A0A255DU42-F1
#
_cell.length_a   1.000
_cell.length_b   1.000
_cell.length_c   1.000
_cell.angle_alpha   90.00
_cell.angle_beta   90.00
_cell.angle_gamma   90.00
#
_symmetry.space_group_name_H-M   'P 1'
#
loop_
_entity.id
_entity.type
_entity.pdbx_description
1 polymer ?
#
loop_
_entity_poly.entity_id
_entity_poly.type
_entity_poly.pdbx_seq_one_letter_code
_entity_poly.pdbx_strand_id
1 'polypeptide(L)'
;MSTFSVNEFPIGVQIPIVLSVWAESGSDHDPHLYAVAHDPDGARRGTVEIFWHWPDVEGQPCKVGVRVLHLAFIATKPGTYRVRLYDDFNSTETDHSFPLIVTPQAPGKVGLKSSNILIRKCIRR
;
A
#
# COMPACT_ATOMS: atom_id res chain seq x y z
N MET A 1 -6.39 3.92 11.48
CA MET A 1 -4.95 4.28 11.32
C MET A 1 -4.13 3.11 11.82
N SER A 2 -3.21 2.60 11.01
CA SER A 2 -2.41 1.42 11.36
C SER A 2 -1.16 1.85 12.13
N THR A 3 -0.83 1.12 13.20
CA THR A 3 0.34 1.40 14.03
C THR A 3 1.18 0.13 14.21
N PHE A 4 2.49 0.29 14.34
CA PHE A 4 3.39 -0.79 14.76
C PHE A 4 4.53 -0.23 15.60
N SER A 5 4.98 -1.03 16.56
CA SER A 5 6.09 -0.66 17.44
C SER A 5 7.29 -1.57 17.20
N VAL A 6 8.49 -0.99 17.26
CA VAL A 6 9.76 -1.68 16.97
C VAL A 6 10.76 -1.46 18.08
N ASN A 7 11.65 -2.43 18.30
CA ASN A 7 12.64 -2.35 19.37
C ASN A 7 13.80 -1.40 19.04
N GLU A 8 14.14 -1.30 17.76
CA GLU A 8 15.29 -0.52 17.30
C GLU A 8 15.08 0.02 15.88
N PHE A 9 15.91 0.99 15.51
CA PHE A 9 16.05 1.51 14.16
C PHE A 9 17.54 1.50 13.78
N PRO A 10 17.89 1.22 12.51
CA PRO A 10 17.00 0.88 11.41
C PRO A 10 16.44 -0.55 11.54
N ILE A 11 15.26 -0.79 10.96
CA ILE A 11 14.64 -2.11 10.95
C ILE A 11 13.97 -2.40 9.61
N GLY A 12 14.09 -3.65 9.16
CA GLY A 12 13.35 -4.16 8.01
C GLY A 12 11.88 -4.31 8.35
N VAL A 13 11.00 -3.70 7.56
CA VAL A 13 9.55 -3.74 7.73
C VAL A 13 8.95 -4.45 6.54
N GLN A 14 8.02 -5.36 6.80
CA GLN A 14 7.18 -5.99 5.78
C GLN A 14 5.72 -5.90 6.24
N ILE A 15 4.90 -5.19 5.47
CA ILE A 15 3.46 -5.02 5.77
C ILE A 15 2.60 -5.74 4.74
N PRO A 16 1.57 -6.48 5.17
CA PRO A 16 0.55 -6.98 4.25
C PRO A 16 -0.38 -5.84 3.83
N ILE A 17 -0.59 -5.71 2.52
CA ILE A 17 -1.53 -4.80 1.89
C ILE A 17 -2.60 -5.64 1.21
N VAL A 18 -3.86 -5.39 1.55
CA VAL A 18 -5.00 -5.90 0.79
C VAL A 18 -5.45 -4.80 -0.15
N LEU A 19 -5.26 -5.00 -1.45
CA LEU A 19 -5.68 -4.06 -2.49
C LEU A 19 -6.93 -4.58 -3.17
N SER A 20 -8.01 -3.79 -3.09
CA SER A 20 -9.24 -3.99 -3.85
C SER A 20 -9.36 -2.88 -4.88
N VAL A 21 -9.43 -3.26 -6.15
CA VAL A 21 -9.65 -2.38 -7.29
C VAL A 21 -10.95 -2.75 -7.98
N TRP A 22 -11.59 -1.76 -8.58
CA TRP A 22 -12.73 -1.99 -9.47
C TRP A 22 -12.70 -1.01 -10.64
N ALA A 23 -13.24 -1.45 -11.77
CA ALA A 23 -13.44 -0.68 -12.99
C ALA A 23 -14.81 -1.03 -13.61
N GLU A 24 -15.36 -0.14 -14.43
CA GLU A 24 -16.53 -0.44 -15.25
C GLU A 24 -16.16 -1.45 -16.35
N SER A 25 -17.13 -2.27 -16.78
CA SER A 25 -16.91 -3.13 -17.95
C SER A 25 -16.76 -2.26 -19.20
N GLY A 26 -15.81 -2.58 -20.07
CA GLY A 26 -15.41 -1.77 -21.22
C GLY A 26 -14.30 -0.75 -20.94
N SER A 27 -13.78 -0.67 -19.70
CA SER A 27 -12.63 0.17 -19.35
C SER A 27 -11.51 -0.59 -18.64
N ASP A 28 -10.33 0.01 -18.59
CA ASP A 28 -9.15 -0.41 -17.81
C ASP A 28 -8.91 -1.93 -17.76
N HIS A 29 -8.58 -2.50 -18.93
CA HIS A 29 -8.30 -3.92 -19.07
C HIS A 29 -6.96 -4.33 -18.47
N ASP A 30 -5.96 -3.45 -18.50
CA ASP A 30 -4.61 -3.75 -18.06
C ASP A 30 -4.09 -2.70 -17.07
N PRO A 31 -4.73 -2.55 -15.89
CA PRO A 31 -4.34 -1.53 -14.94
C PRO A 31 -2.95 -1.86 -14.37
N HIS A 32 -2.11 -0.83 -14.34
CA HIS A 32 -0.77 -0.91 -13.80
C HIS A 32 -0.64 0.07 -12.63
N LEU A 33 -0.39 -0.45 -11.43
CA LEU A 33 -0.38 0.33 -10.19
C LEU A 33 0.92 0.12 -9.42
N TYR A 34 1.31 1.14 -8.66
CA TYR A 34 2.49 1.13 -7.81
C TYR A 34 2.13 1.49 -6.37
N ALA A 35 2.32 0.55 -5.45
CA ALA A 35 2.21 0.83 -4.01
C ALA A 35 3.59 1.21 -3.48
N VAL A 36 3.74 2.44 -2.98
CA VAL A 36 5.03 3.03 -2.58
C VAL A 36 4.99 3.47 -1.12
N ALA A 37 5.93 2.98 -0.32
CA ALA A 37 6.16 3.46 1.04
C ALA A 37 7.01 4.73 1.01
N HIS A 38 6.54 5.76 1.70
CA HIS A 38 7.25 7.00 1.96
C HIS A 38 7.57 7.11 3.44
N ASP A 39 8.76 7.59 3.76
CA ASP A 39 9.15 7.88 5.13
C ASP A 39 8.54 9.20 5.65
N PRO A 40 8.78 9.57 6.93
CA PRO A 40 8.25 10.80 7.49
C PRO A 40 8.77 12.09 6.82
N ASP A 41 9.89 12.02 6.09
CA ASP A 41 10.44 13.16 5.32
C ASP A 41 9.88 13.18 3.89
N GLY A 42 9.06 12.19 3.50
CA GLY A 42 8.50 12.06 2.17
C GLY A 42 9.41 11.34 1.17
N ALA A 43 10.53 10.75 1.60
CA ALA A 43 11.39 9.98 0.71
C ALA A 43 10.80 8.59 0.44
N ARG A 44 10.88 8.12 -0.81
CA ARG A 44 10.47 6.75 -1.19
C ARG A 44 11.41 5.72 -0.56
N ARG A 45 10.85 4.70 0.10
CA ARG A 45 11.62 3.65 0.82
C ARG A 45 11.34 2.23 0.33
N GLY A 46 10.28 2.01 -0.42
CA GLY A 46 9.96 0.71 -0.99
C GLY A 46 8.81 0.81 -1.97
N THR A 47 8.77 -0.09 -2.94
CA THR A 47 7.75 -0.13 -4.00
C THR A 47 7.35 -1.56 -4.28
N VAL A 48 6.06 -1.78 -4.53
CA VAL A 48 5.53 -2.99 -5.15
C VAL A 48 4.75 -2.58 -6.40
N GLU A 49 5.12 -3.20 -7.51
CA GLU A 49 4.42 -3.09 -8.79
C GLU A 49 3.30 -4.11 -8.87
N ILE A 50 2.17 -3.70 -9.46
CA ILE A 50 0.93 -4.45 -9.41
C ILE A 50 0.25 -4.34 -10.76
N PHE A 51 0.16 -5.46 -11.46
CA PHE A 51 -0.43 -5.55 -12.79
C PHE A 51 -1.58 -6.56 -12.80
N TRP A 52 -2.64 -6.24 -13.52
CA TRP A 52 -3.69 -7.18 -13.87
C TRP A 52 -3.84 -7.24 -15.38
N HIS A 53 -4.17 -8.44 -15.87
CA HIS A 53 -4.87 -8.58 -17.13
C HIS A 53 -6.33 -8.90 -16.82
N TRP A 54 -7.24 -8.03 -17.26
CA TRP A 54 -8.60 -7.99 -16.78
C TRP A 54 -9.66 -7.85 -17.89
N PRO A 55 -9.98 -8.97 -18.56
CA PRO A 55 -11.00 -8.96 -19.61
C PRO A 55 -12.38 -8.63 -19.04
N ASP A 56 -13.23 -8.07 -19.91
CA ASP A 56 -14.66 -7.94 -19.63
C ASP A 56 -15.31 -9.30 -19.49
N VAL A 57 -16.32 -9.36 -18.62
CA VAL A 57 -17.21 -10.51 -18.50
C VAL A 57 -18.58 -10.06 -18.98
N GLU A 58 -19.10 -10.75 -20.00
CA GLU A 58 -20.41 -10.43 -20.58
C GLU A 58 -21.50 -10.40 -19.50
N GLY A 59 -22.37 -9.39 -19.56
CA GLY A 59 -23.46 -9.20 -18.61
C GLY A 59 -23.06 -8.66 -17.23
N GLN A 60 -21.76 -8.47 -16.95
CA GLN A 60 -21.32 -7.79 -15.72
C GLN A 60 -21.13 -6.29 -15.98
N PRO A 61 -21.68 -5.39 -15.14
CA PRO A 61 -21.51 -3.95 -15.31
C PRO A 61 -20.12 -3.47 -14.87
N CYS A 62 -19.44 -4.25 -14.04
CA CYS A 62 -18.14 -3.90 -13.50
C CYS A 62 -17.28 -5.13 -13.25
N LYS A 63 -16.01 -4.86 -13.08
CA LYS A 63 -14.97 -5.82 -12.78
C LYS A 63 -14.41 -5.49 -11.39
N VAL A 64 -14.34 -6.47 -10.47
CA VAL A 64 -13.69 -6.33 -9.13
C VAL A 64 -12.50 -7.30 -8.91
N GLY A 65 -11.36 -6.76 -8.48
CA GLY A 65 -10.08 -7.45 -8.42
C GLY A 65 -9.45 -7.25 -7.05
N VAL A 66 -9.04 -8.35 -6.42
CA VAL A 66 -8.42 -8.34 -5.09
C VAL A 66 -7.07 -9.03 -5.13
N ARG A 67 -6.07 -8.40 -4.50
CA ARG A 67 -4.73 -8.96 -4.30
C ARG A 67 -4.27 -8.70 -2.87
N VAL A 68 -3.54 -9.66 -2.33
CA VAL A 68 -2.74 -9.50 -1.11
C VAL A 68 -1.29 -9.36 -1.53
N LEU A 69 -0.66 -8.27 -1.09
CA LEU A 69 0.71 -7.90 -1.45
C LEU A 69 1.51 -7.69 -0.17
N HIS A 70 2.82 -7.86 -0.25
CA HIS A 70 3.72 -7.55 0.85
C HIS A 70 4.63 -6.39 0.44
N LEU A 71 4.46 -5.23 1.07
CA LEU A 71 5.33 -4.09 0.85
C LEU A 71 6.46 -4.12 1.88
N ALA A 72 7.69 -4.26 1.39
CA ALA A 72 8.90 -4.26 2.20
C ALA A 72 9.65 -2.93 2.06
N PHE A 73 10.17 -2.42 3.16
CA PHE A 73 11.03 -1.22 3.19
C PHE A 73 11.86 -1.17 4.48
N ILE A 74 12.86 -0.29 4.53
CA ILE A 74 13.64 -0.04 5.75
C ILE A 74 13.07 1.18 6.46
N ALA A 75 12.64 1.00 7.71
CA ALA A 75 12.32 2.11 8.59
C ALA A 75 13.58 2.55 9.34
N THR A 76 13.98 3.81 9.17
CA THR A 76 15.21 4.35 9.76
C THR A 76 14.95 5.22 10.99
N LYS A 77 13.71 5.64 11.22
CA LYS A 77 13.32 6.52 12.33
C LYS A 77 11.85 6.37 12.68
N PRO A 78 11.43 6.78 13.88
CA PRO A 78 10.00 6.83 14.21
C PRO A 78 9.28 7.92 13.43
N GLY A 79 7.97 7.75 13.25
CA GLY A 79 7.11 8.74 12.63
C GLY A 79 5.97 8.14 11.80
N THR A 80 5.31 9.00 11.03
CA THR A 80 4.23 8.59 10.13
C THR A 80 4.79 8.29 8.75
N TYR A 81 4.87 7.02 8.42
CA TYR A 81 5.13 6.56 7.06
C TYR A 81 3.83 6.59 6.27
N ARG A 82 3.92 6.74 4.95
CA ARG A 82 2.76 6.77 4.06
C ARG A 82 2.88 5.74 2.97
N VAL A 83 1.93 4.82 2.92
CA VAL A 83 1.75 3.94 1.76
C VAL A 83 0.87 4.68 0.77
N ARG A 84 1.39 4.92 -0.43
CA ARG A 84 0.70 5.66 -1.49
C ARG A 84 0.54 4.78 -2.71
N LEU A 85 -0.58 4.94 -3.43
CA LEU A 85 -0.90 4.13 -4.61
C LEU A 85 -0.94 5.01 -5.86
N TYR A 86 -0.10 4.72 -6.84
CA TYR A 86 0.04 5.49 -8.07
C TYR A 86 -0.36 4.68 -9.30
N ASP A 87 -0.79 5.38 -10.35
CA ASP A 87 -1.03 4.81 -11.68
C ASP A 87 0.21 4.85 -12.58
N ASP A 88 1.21 5.67 -12.21
CA ASP A 88 2.51 5.75 -12.86
C ASP A 88 3.62 5.78 -11.81
N PHE A 89 4.70 5.03 -12.05
CA PHE A 89 5.87 4.96 -11.19
C PHE A 89 6.52 6.33 -10.99
N ASN A 90 6.51 7.19 -12.01
CA ASN A 90 7.15 8.50 -11.95
C ASN A 90 6.26 9.58 -11.33
N SER A 91 4.98 9.29 -11.10
CA SER A 91 4.06 10.27 -10.51
C SER A 91 4.46 10.62 -9.07
N THR A 92 4.39 11.91 -8.75
CA THR A 92 4.68 12.44 -7.41
C THR A 92 3.42 12.62 -6.57
N GLU A 93 2.24 12.65 -7.20
CA GLU A 93 0.95 12.96 -6.59
C GLU A 93 -0.03 11.80 -6.70
N THR A 94 -0.87 11.65 -5.67
CA THR A 94 -1.96 10.67 -5.63
C THR A 94 -2.92 11.01 -4.50
N ASP A 95 -4.21 10.76 -4.72
CA ASP A 95 -5.26 10.88 -3.72
C ASP A 95 -5.29 9.68 -2.75
N HIS A 96 -4.56 8.61 -3.06
CA HIS A 96 -4.56 7.38 -2.29
C HIS A 96 -3.35 7.32 -1.35
N SER A 97 -3.53 7.75 -0.11
CA SER A 97 -2.47 7.88 0.89
C SER A 97 -2.92 7.31 2.24
N PHE A 98 -2.22 6.28 2.72
CA PHE A 98 -2.58 5.53 3.91
C PHE A 98 -1.47 5.67 4.97
N PRO A 99 -1.77 6.25 6.15
CA PRO A 99 -0.77 6.44 7.19
C PRO A 99 -0.46 5.14 7.94
N LEU A 100 0.82 4.93 8.19
CA LEU A 100 1.37 3.87 9.03
C LEU A 100 2.28 4.49 10.07
N ILE A 101 1.88 4.45 11.35
CA ILE A 101 2.68 5.02 12.44
C ILE A 101 3.68 3.97 12.94
N VAL A 102 4.93 4.39 13.02
CA VAL A 102 6.05 3.61 13.55
C VAL A 102 6.56 4.26 14.81
N THR A 103 6.52 3.53 15.92
CA THR A 103 6.99 4.01 17.22
C THR A 103 8.06 3.09 17.79
N PRO A 104 9.00 3.61 18.59
CA PRO A 104 9.83 2.76 19.41
C PRO A 104 8.94 2.05 20.44
N GLN A 105 9.29 0.80 20.73
CA GLN A 105 8.65 0.02 21.77
C GLN A 105 9.03 0.58 23.14
N ALA A 106 8.05 0.74 24.02
CA ALA A 106 8.32 1.07 25.41
C ALA A 106 9.04 -0.13 26.08
N PRO A 107 10.04 0.11 26.95
CA PRO A 107 10.73 -0.97 27.65
C PRO A 107 9.72 -1.82 28.44
N GLY A 108 9.71 -3.14 28.21
CA GLY A 108 8.95 -4.12 29.01
C GLY A 108 7.70 -4.74 28.37
N LYS A 109 7.38 -4.46 27.10
CA LYS A 109 6.36 -5.25 26.35
C LYS A 109 7.06 -6.12 25.32
N VAL A 110 6.60 -7.36 25.10
CA VAL A 110 7.02 -8.21 23.96
C VAL A 110 5.96 -8.03 22.87
N GLY A 111 6.39 -7.64 21.66
CA GLY A 111 5.48 -7.16 20.62
C GLY A 111 5.32 -8.17 19.48
N LEU A 112 4.08 -8.58 19.21
CA LEU A 112 3.64 -8.91 17.85
C LEU A 112 2.21 -8.39 17.69
N LYS A 113 2.03 -7.30 16.94
CA LYS A 113 0.72 -6.91 16.41
C LYS A 113 0.86 -6.74 14.91
N SER A 114 0.34 -7.72 14.17
CA SER A 114 0.18 -7.64 12.72
C SER A 114 -0.90 -6.60 12.40
N SER A 115 -0.50 -5.47 11.81
CA SER A 115 -1.41 -4.46 11.31
C SER A 115 -1.67 -4.73 9.82
N ASN A 116 -2.93 -5.03 9.47
CA ASN A 116 -3.37 -5.16 8.08
C ASN A 116 -3.80 -3.79 7.54
N ILE A 117 -3.35 -3.40 6.35
CA ILE A 117 -3.82 -2.20 5.65
C ILE A 117 -4.75 -2.63 4.53
N LEU A 118 -6.00 -2.16 4.55
CA LEU A 118 -6.96 -2.33 3.47
C LEU A 118 -6.97 -1.06 2.61
N ILE A 119 -6.62 -1.21 1.34
CA ILE A 119 -6.67 -0.16 0.32
C ILE A 119 -7.83 -0.45 -0.62
N ARG A 120 -8.74 0.52 -0.76
CA ARG A 120 -9.82 0.49 -1.77
C ARG A 120 -9.57 1.61 -2.77
N LYS A 121 -9.44 1.27 -4.05
CA LYS A 121 -9.30 2.24 -5.14
C LYS A 121 -10.39 2.03 -6.18
N CYS A 122 -11.06 3.11 -6.55
CA CYS A 122 -11.89 3.21 -7.73
C CYS A 122 -10.98 3.60 -8.89
N ILE A 123 -10.92 2.80 -9.95
CA ILE A 123 -10.19 3.17 -11.17
C ILE A 123 -11.24 3.80 -12.10
N ARG A 124 -11.18 5.11 -12.31
CA ARG A 124 -11.97 5.81 -13.33
C ARG A 124 -10.99 6.62 -14.18
N ARG A 125 -11.07 6.47 -15.50
CA ARG A 125 -10.41 7.36 -16.46
C ARG A 125 -11.40 8.40 -16.96
#